data_AF-A0A967C497-F1
#
_entry.id   AF-A0A967C497-F1
#
_cell.length_a   1.000
_cell.length_b   1.000
_cell.length_c   1.000
_cell.angle_alpha   90.00
_cell.angle_beta   90.00
_cell.angle_gamma   90.00
#
_symmetry.space_group_name_H-M   'P 1'
#
loop_
_entity.id
_entity.type
_entity.pdbx_description
1 polymer ?
#
loop_
_entity_poly.entity_id
_entity_poly.type
_entity_poly.pdbx_seq_one_letter_code
_entity_poly.pdbx_strand_id
1 'polypeptide(L)' 'MESGFAELVPQAPELAVAALAIHNSFNCGVLGYHTGRLAAAGPVGVGFTHAPASIAPTAGRYAVCFATACCCWR' A
#
# COMPACT_ATOMS: atom_id res chain seq x y z
N MET A 1 -0.52 9.46 -2.04
CA MET A 1 -1.41 8.30 -1.84
C MET A 1 -2.86 8.73 -1.81
N GLU A 2 -3.26 9.54 -0.84
CA GLU A 2 -4.65 10.00 -0.71
C GLU A 2 -5.17 10.80 -1.91
N SER A 3 -4.32 11.51 -2.63
CA SER A 3 -4.71 12.24 -3.84
C SER A 3 -5.33 11.33 -4.92
N GLY A 4 -4.92 10.06 -5.00
CA GLY A 4 -5.50 9.09 -5.93
C GLY A 4 -6.79 8.45 -5.43
N PHE A 5 -7.17 8.63 -4.16
CA PHE A 5 -8.41 8.05 -3.62
C PHE A 5 -9.66 8.73 -4.17
N ALA A 6 -9.57 10.01 -4.53
CA ALA A 6 -10.68 10.76 -5.11
C ALA A 6 -11.19 10.14 -6.42
N GLU A 7 -10.29 9.52 -7.20
CA GLU A 7 -10.63 8.81 -8.42
C GLU A 7 -10.92 7.32 -8.16
N LEU A 8 -10.18 6.69 -7.24
CA LEU A 8 -10.27 5.26 -6.96
C LEU A 8 -11.59 4.87 -6.25
N VAL A 9 -11.98 5.60 -5.21
CA VAL A 9 -13.13 5.28 -4.37
C VAL A 9 -14.46 5.25 -5.14
N PRO A 10 -14.80 6.25 -5.97
CA PRO A 10 -16.06 6.21 -6.72
C PRO A 10 -16.10 5.11 -7.80
N GLN A 11 -14.95 4.63 -8.29
CA GLN A 11 -14.88 3.55 -9.28
C GLN A 11 -15.05 2.15 -8.65
N ALA A 12 -14.78 2.00 -7.34
CA ALA A 12 -14.80 0.70 -6.66
C ALA A 12 -16.17 -0.03 -6.71
N PRO A 13 -17.33 0.65 -6.56
CA PRO A 13 -18.64 0.01 -6.67
C PRO A 13 -18.96 -0.49 -8.09
N GLU A 14 -18.50 0.21 -9.12
CA GLU A 14 -18.80 -0.14 -10.52
C GLU A 14 -17.93 -1.30 -11.02
N LEU A 15 -16.65 -1.34 -10.60
CA LEU A 15 -15.66 -2.30 -11.09
C LEU A 15 -15.48 -3.53 -10.18
N ALA A 16 -16.14 -3.56 -9.02
CA ALA A 16 -15.96 -4.50 -7.90
C ALA A 16 -14.55 -4.50 -7.26
N VAL A 17 -13.51 -4.17 -8.01
CA VAL A 17 -12.13 -3.98 -7.56
C VAL A 17 -11.54 -2.77 -8.26
N ALA A 18 -10.93 -1.87 -7.48
CA ALA A 18 -10.17 -0.75 -7.99
C ALA A 18 -8.75 -0.80 -7.39
N ALA A 19 -7.71 -0.61 -8.21
CA ALA A 19 -6.32 -0.65 -7.78
C ALA A 19 -5.58 0.64 -8.15
N LEU A 20 -4.78 1.16 -7.22
CA LEU A 20 -3.94 2.35 -7.41
C LEU A 20 -2.47 1.97 -7.23
N ALA A 21 -1.66 2.17 -8.28
CA ALA A 21 -0.21 2.04 -8.21
C ALA A 21 0.44 3.43 -8.13
N ILE A 22 1.29 3.64 -7.12
CA ILE A 22 2.00 4.91 -6.93
C ILE A 22 3.49 4.63 -7.03
N HIS A 23 4.17 5.38 -7.90
CA HIS A 23 5.61 5.34 -8.10
C HIS A 23 6.24 6.66 -7.70
N ASN A 24 7.55 6.65 -7.46
CA ASN A 24 8.33 7.84 -7.08
C ASN A 24 7.75 8.60 -5.87
N SER A 25 7.25 7.86 -4.88
CA SER A 25 6.73 8.40 -3.63
C SER A 25 7.75 8.30 -2.51
N PHE A 26 7.56 9.10 -1.46
CA PHE A 26 8.25 8.92 -0.19
C PHE A 26 7.60 7.82 0.65
N ASN A 27 8.27 7.46 1.75
CA ASN A 27 7.72 6.53 2.74
C ASN A 27 6.33 6.99 3.22
N CYS A 28 5.39 6.05 3.32
CA CYS A 28 3.99 6.35 3.66
C CYS A 28 3.73 6.45 5.18
N GLY A 29 4.76 6.33 6.02
CA GLY A 29 4.66 6.24 7.47
C GLY A 29 3.87 5.00 7.88
N VAL A 30 2.66 5.21 8.40
CA VAL A 30 1.77 4.15 8.86
C VAL A 30 0.84 3.71 7.73
N LEU A 31 1.15 2.59 7.06
CA LEU A 31 0.33 2.06 5.96
C LEU A 31 -1.14 1.78 6.38
N GLY A 32 -1.33 1.38 7.64
CA GLY A 32 -2.65 1.17 8.24
C GLY A 32 -3.55 2.40 8.23
N TYR A 33 -2.97 3.61 8.33
CA TYR A 33 -3.75 4.86 8.28
C TYR A 33 -4.40 5.05 6.90
N HIS A 34 -3.64 4.83 5.83
CA HIS A 34 -4.13 5.01 4.45
C HIS A 34 -5.16 3.94 4.08
N THR A 35 -4.88 2.68 4.42
CA THR A 35 -5.77 1.55 4.14
C THR A 35 -7.05 1.61 4.99
N GLY A 36 -6.98 2.07 6.24
CA GLY A 36 -8.16 2.31 7.08
C GLY A 36 -9.03 3.45 6.55
N ARG A 37 -8.43 4.53 6.03
CA ARG A 37 -9.20 5.61 5.37
C ARG A 37 -9.85 5.17 4.07
N LEU A 38 -9.18 4.30 3.31
CA LEU A 38 -9.78 3.67 2.14
C LEU A 38 -10.97 2.78 2.53
N ALA A 39 -10.82 2.01 3.61
CA ALA A 39 -11.88 1.14 4.11
C ALA A 39 -13.09 1.90 4.69
N ALA A 40 -12.86 3.07 5.29
CA ALA A 40 -13.93 3.94 5.79
C ALA A 40 -14.91 4.40 4.70
N ALA A 41 -14.54 4.31 3.41
CA ALA A 41 -15.43 4.61 2.30
C ALA A 41 -16.38 3.44 1.95
N GLY A 42 -16.31 2.31 2.65
CA GLY A 42 -17.14 1.12 2.42
C GLY A 42 -16.48 -0.12 1.79
N PRO A 43 -15.40 -0.05 0.99
CA PRO A 43 -14.74 -1.25 0.45
C PRO A 43 -13.75 -1.85 1.46
N VAL A 44 -13.29 -3.09 1.22
CA VAL A 44 -12.10 -3.62 1.92
C VAL A 44 -10.85 -2.92 1.37
N GLY A 45 -10.07 -2.28 2.24
CA GLY A 45 -8.84 -1.59 1.87
C GLY A 45 -7.60 -2.47 2.03
N VAL A 46 -6.93 -2.81 0.92
CA VAL A 46 -5.64 -3.54 0.94
C VAL A 46 -4.53 -2.63 0.41
N GLY A 47 -3.38 -2.62 1.08
CA GLY A 47 -2.24 -1.81 0.67
C GLY A 47 -0.91 -2.55 0.81
N PHE A 48 0.01 -2.24 -0.10
CA PHE A 48 1.38 -2.72 -0.10
C PHE A 48 2.33 -1.55 -0.32
N THR A 49 3.47 -1.57 0.37
CA THR A 49 4.58 -0.64 0.09
C THR A 49 5.91 -1.35 0.28
N HIS A 50 6.90 -0.96 -0.51
CA HIS A 50 8.28 -1.45 -0.35
C HIS A 50 9.14 -0.35 0.31
N ALA A 51 10.11 -0.78 1.10
CA ALA A 51 11.13 0.09 1.68
C ALA A 51 12.46 -0.04 0.90
N PRO A 52 13.44 0.84 1.14
CA PRO A 52 14.80 0.63 0.64
C PRO A 52 15.39 -0.71 1.09
N ALA A 53 16.37 -1.21 0.32
CA ALA A 53 17.08 -2.44 0.65
C ALA A 53 17.68 -2.36 2.07
N SER A 54 17.27 -3.29 2.92
CA SER A 54 17.58 -3.27 4.36
C SER A 54 17.64 -4.67 4.98
N ILE A 55 17.32 -5.71 4.22
CA ILE A 55 17.27 -7.11 4.69
C ILE A 55 18.34 -7.91 3.93
N ALA A 56 19.13 -8.70 4.66
CA ALA A 56 20.00 -9.69 4.04
C ALA A 56 19.18 -10.94 3.64
N PRO A 57 19.39 -11.50 2.44
CA PRO A 57 18.75 -12.74 2.03
C PRO A 57 19.26 -13.90 2.89
N THR A 58 18.54 -15.02 2.88
CA THR A 58 18.98 -16.25 3.57
C THR A 58 20.39 -16.63 3.11
N ALA A 59 21.30 -16.90 4.07
CA ALA A 59 22.73 -17.15 3.84
C ALA A 59 23.55 -15.97 3.26
N GLY A 60 22.97 -14.79 3.09
CA GLY A 60 23.66 -13.56 2.69
C GLY A 60 24.12 -12.71 3.88
N ARG A 61 25.07 -11.80 3.62
CA ARG A 61 25.58 -10.84 4.63
C ARG A 61 25.25 -9.38 4.32
N TYR A 62 24.89 -9.08 3.08
CA TYR A 62 24.63 -7.72 2.60
C TYR A 62 23.12 -7.49 2.46
N ALA A 63 22.67 -6.30 2.84
CA ALA A 63 21.28 -5.88 2.71
C ALA A 63 20.94 -5.59 1.25
N VAL A 64 20.38 -6.58 0.56
CA VAL A 64 19.98 -6.50 -0.85
C VAL A 64 18.48 -6.73 -1.06
N CYS A 65 17.76 -7.21 -0.03
CA CYS A 65 16.32 -7.37 -0.06
C CYS A 65 15.62 -6.16 0.57
N PHE A 66 14.47 -5.80 0.01
CA PHE A 66 13.59 -4.76 0.55
C PHE A 66 12.58 -5.37 1.53
N ALA A 67 12.22 -4.59 2.56
CA ALA A 67 11.08 -4.91 3.38
C ALA A 67 9.79 -4.51 2.65
N THR A 68 8.77 -5.35 2.72
CA THR A 68 7.42 -5.04 2.23
C THR A 68 6.47 -4.97 3.41
N ALA A 69 5.75 -3.86 3.56
CA ALA A 69 4.63 -3.77 4.48
C ALA A 69 3.33 -4.08 3.73
N CYS A 70 2.47 -4.87 4.38
CA CYS A 70 1.13 -5.20 3.91
C CYS A 70 0.14 -4.85 5.03
N CYS A 71 -0.98 -4.21 4.68
CA CYS A 71 -2.08 -3.94 5.60
C CYS A 71 -3.41 -4.22 4.89
N CYS A 72 -4.37 -4.77 5.65
CA CYS A 72 -5.74 -5.01 5.22
C CYS A 72 -6.68 -4.45 6.28
N TRP A 73 -7.65 -3.65 5.86
CA TRP A 73 -8.70 -3.07 6.69
C TRP A 73 -10.08 -3.38 6.12
N ARG A 74 -11.01 -3.70 7.02
CA ARG A 74 -12.42 -3.94 6.73
C ARG A 74 -13.25 -2.71 7.03
#